data_AF-A0A257RWD0-F1
#
_entry.id   AF-A0A257RWD0-F1
#
_cell.length_a   1.000
_cell.length_b   1.000
_cell.length_c   1.000
_cell.angle_alpha   90.00
_cell.angle_beta   90.00
_cell.angle_gamma   90.00
#
_symmetry.space_group_name_H-M   'P 1'
#
loop_
_entity.id
_entity.type
_entity.pdbx_description
1 polymer ?
#
loop_
_entity_poly.entity_id
_entity_poly.type
_entity_poly.pdbx_seq_one_letter_code
_entity_poly.pdbx_strand_id
1 'polypeptide(L)'
;LNPASGFQSVQFRAIEFLSGAGRPAMLHFELFDDEQRAWLAGVANEMNIWSAFEAGLRHESGEEEAELSSLVRNLYRDHASATRSALHAVAELMMDHDERLAMWRHQHMLMAGRQIGRRPGTGGSAGMAYLETTLTARLYPVLWEVRSLL
;
A
#
# COMPACT_ATOMS: atom_id res chain seq x y z
N LEU A 1 5.19 2.32 28.39
CA LEU A 1 5.29 2.59 26.94
C LEU A 1 4.60 3.88 26.52
N ASN A 2 3.53 4.34 27.18
CA ASN A 2 2.92 5.65 26.87
C ASN A 2 3.99 6.77 26.77
N PRO A 3 4.10 7.54 25.65
CA PRO A 3 3.19 7.65 24.49
C PRO A 3 3.54 6.81 23.25
N ALA A 4 4.52 5.91 23.33
CA ALA A 4 5.00 5.14 22.19
C ALA A 4 3.90 4.26 21.54
N SER A 5 3.88 4.20 20.20
CA SER A 5 2.94 3.36 19.45
C SER A 5 3.42 3.01 18.03
N GLY A 6 2.75 2.05 17.39
CA GLY A 6 3.02 1.68 15.99
C GLY A 6 2.80 2.80 14.97
N PHE A 7 2.15 3.91 15.35
CA PHE A 7 2.09 5.11 14.49
C PHE A 7 3.44 5.73 14.22
N GLN A 8 4.42 5.50 15.10
CA GLN A 8 5.79 6.00 14.97
C GLN A 8 6.69 5.04 14.19
N SER A 9 6.13 3.99 13.58
CA SER A 9 6.90 3.08 12.74
C SER A 9 7.22 3.74 11.39
N VAL A 10 8.38 4.38 11.34
CA VAL A 10 8.95 5.03 10.15
C VAL A 10 9.05 4.05 8.97
N GLN A 11 9.55 2.83 9.21
CA GLN A 11 9.67 1.81 8.17
C GLN A 11 8.30 1.37 7.63
N PHE A 12 7.28 1.26 8.48
CA PHE A 12 5.95 0.93 8.00
C PHE A 12 5.38 2.03 7.11
N ARG A 13 5.61 3.31 7.44
CA ARG A 13 5.22 4.43 6.55
C ARG A 13 5.99 4.39 5.23
N ALA A 14 7.28 4.06 5.26
CA ALA A 14 8.06 3.90 4.04
C ALA A 14 7.52 2.81 3.13
N ILE A 15 7.10 1.66 3.68
CA ILE A 15 6.45 0.59 2.90
C ILE A 15 5.21 1.12 2.18
N GLU A 16 4.37 1.93 2.84
CA GLU A 16 3.20 2.52 2.19
C GLU A 16 3.58 3.48 1.06
N PHE A 17 4.56 4.38 1.28
CA PHE A 17 5.05 5.30 0.24
C PHE A 17 5.65 4.55 -0.96
N LEU A 18 6.54 3.59 -0.72
CA LEU A 18 7.16 2.77 -1.76
C LEU A 18 6.15 1.91 -2.52
N SER A 19 5.03 1.55 -1.89
CA SER A 19 3.94 0.82 -2.54
C SER A 19 2.97 1.74 -3.31
N GLY A 20 3.10 3.07 -3.22
CA GLY A 20 2.19 4.02 -3.86
C GLY A 20 0.92 4.35 -3.06
N ALA A 21 0.80 3.85 -1.82
CA ALA A 21 -0.34 4.08 -0.93
C ALA A 21 -0.01 5.03 0.25
N GLY A 22 1.16 5.68 0.20
CA GLY A 22 1.60 6.63 1.21
C GLY A 22 0.68 7.85 1.29
N ARG A 23 0.44 8.34 2.50
CA ARG A 23 -0.39 9.53 2.73
C ARG A 23 0.52 10.72 3.02
N PRO A 24 0.59 11.75 2.16
CA PRO A 24 1.48 12.90 2.36
C PRO A 24 1.27 13.58 3.72
N ALA A 25 0.03 13.60 4.22
CA ALA A 25 -0.29 14.11 5.55
C ALA A 25 0.58 13.50 6.66
N MET A 26 1.00 12.22 6.54
CA MET A 26 1.83 11.53 7.52
C MET A 26 3.21 12.17 7.72
N LEU A 27 3.73 12.92 6.75
CA LEU A 27 5.01 13.64 6.86
C LEU A 27 4.94 14.82 7.85
N HIS A 28 3.74 15.30 8.13
CA HIS A 28 3.51 16.48 8.97
C HIS A 28 3.05 16.15 10.39
N PHE A 29 2.83 14.86 10.71
CA PHE A 29 2.50 14.49 12.09
C PHE A 29 3.74 14.59 12.98
N GLU A 30 3.56 15.10 14.20
CA GLU A 30 4.57 15.14 15.27
C GLU A 30 4.83 13.74 15.88
N LEU A 31 4.87 12.70 15.02
CA LEU A 31 5.17 11.32 15.39
C LEU A 31 6.64 10.96 15.17
N PHE A 32 7.33 11.75 14.34
CA PHE A 32 8.70 11.52 13.87
C PHE A 32 9.60 12.66 14.31
N ASP A 33 10.90 12.41 14.45
CA ASP A 33 11.88 13.48 14.57
C ASP A 33 12.24 14.10 13.20
N ASP A 34 13.09 15.12 13.18
CA ASP A 34 13.47 15.81 11.95
C ASP A 34 14.21 14.91 10.96
N GLU A 35 15.07 14.01 11.45
CA GLU A 35 15.84 13.08 10.63
C GLU A 35 14.91 12.07 9.95
N GLN A 36 13.99 11.48 10.72
CA GLN A 36 12.98 10.56 10.23
C GLN A 36 12.02 11.21 9.23
N ARG A 37 11.59 12.45 9.48
CA ARG A 37 10.77 13.22 8.53
C ARG A 37 11.52 13.47 7.23
N ALA A 38 12.77 13.91 7.30
CA ALA A 38 13.58 14.16 6.12
C ALA A 38 13.80 12.88 5.31
N TRP A 39 14.08 11.76 5.98
CA TRP A 39 14.22 10.46 5.33
C TRP A 39 12.91 10.00 4.67
N LEU A 40 11.78 10.07 5.37
CA LEU A 40 10.47 9.72 4.80
C LEU A 40 10.08 10.62 3.63
N ALA A 41 10.41 11.91 3.68
CA ALA A 41 10.19 12.83 2.58
C ALA A 41 11.04 12.44 1.35
N GLY A 42 12.28 11.98 1.56
CA GLY A 42 13.11 11.39 0.52
C GLY A 42 12.43 10.18 -0.12
N VAL A 43 12.01 9.21 0.70
CA VAL A 43 11.29 8.00 0.24
C VAL A 43 10.00 8.36 -0.52
N ALA A 44 9.26 9.36 -0.06
CA ALA A 44 8.01 9.78 -0.69
C ALA A 44 8.21 10.44 -2.07
N ASN A 45 9.42 10.96 -2.36
CA ASN A 45 9.76 11.56 -3.65
C ASN A 45 10.32 10.54 -4.66
N GLU A 46 10.67 9.34 -4.21
CA GLU A 46 11.14 8.27 -5.09
C GLU A 46 9.98 7.69 -5.93
N MET A 47 10.32 7.14 -7.09
CA MET A 47 9.36 6.39 -7.90
C MET A 47 8.87 5.16 -7.12
N ASN A 48 7.59 5.12 -6.80
CA ASN A 48 6.98 3.99 -6.11
C ASN A 48 6.68 2.83 -7.08
N ILE A 49 6.48 1.64 -6.54
CA ILE A 49 6.25 0.41 -7.31
C ILE A 49 5.00 0.52 -8.20
N TRP A 50 3.93 1.15 -7.72
CA TRP A 50 2.71 1.33 -8.51
C TRP A 50 2.94 2.24 -9.72
N SER A 51 3.59 3.39 -9.51
CA SER A 51 3.91 4.33 -10.59
C SER A 51 4.90 3.73 -11.60
N ALA A 52 5.87 2.93 -11.15
CA ALA A 52 6.78 2.21 -12.05
C ALA A 52 6.04 1.15 -12.88
N PHE A 53 5.11 0.40 -12.27
CA PHE A 53 4.28 -0.57 -12.97
C PHE A 53 3.38 0.11 -14.02
N GLU A 54 2.71 1.21 -13.65
CA GLU A 54 1.90 2.00 -14.58
C GLU A 54 2.74 2.53 -15.76
N ALA A 55 3.91 3.10 -15.50
CA ALA A 55 4.80 3.59 -16.56
C ALA A 55 5.23 2.47 -17.50
N GLY A 56 5.60 1.30 -16.98
CA GLY A 56 5.94 0.13 -17.78
C GLY A 56 4.77 -0.36 -18.63
N LEU A 57 3.55 -0.33 -18.09
CA LEU A 57 2.34 -0.74 -18.80
C LEU A 57 1.95 0.23 -19.93
N ARG A 58 2.07 1.55 -19.69
CA ARG A 58 1.86 2.58 -20.72
C ARG A 58 2.90 2.45 -21.84
N HIS A 59 4.16 2.25 -21.48
CA HIS A 59 5.23 2.05 -22.44
C HIS A 59 5.00 0.81 -23.32
N GLU A 60 4.64 -0.33 -22.72
CA GLU A 60 4.41 -1.58 -23.46
C GLU A 60 3.15 -1.54 -24.32
N SER A 61 2.11 -0.80 -23.91
CA SER A 61 0.88 -0.65 -24.70
C SER A 61 1.01 0.41 -25.81
N GLY A 62 1.86 1.40 -25.63
CA GLY A 62 1.89 2.60 -26.49
C GLY A 62 0.68 3.52 -26.29
N GLU A 63 -0.14 3.28 -25.27
CA GLU A 63 -1.39 3.98 -25.00
C GLU A 63 -1.25 4.92 -23.77
N GLU A 64 -0.59 6.06 -23.97
CA GLU A 64 -0.27 7.00 -22.87
C GLU A 64 -1.52 7.59 -22.19
N GLU A 65 -2.61 7.83 -22.94
CA GLU A 65 -3.83 8.47 -22.42
C GLU A 65 -4.92 7.47 -21.99
N ALA A 66 -4.68 6.16 -22.15
CA ALA A 66 -5.68 5.16 -21.81
C ALA A 66 -5.95 5.10 -20.31
N GLU A 67 -7.20 4.78 -19.96
CA GLU A 67 -7.58 4.52 -18.58
C GLU A 67 -6.78 3.33 -18.03
N LEU A 68 -6.16 3.51 -16.86
CA LEU A 68 -5.29 2.50 -16.27
C LEU A 68 -6.03 1.17 -16.03
N SER A 69 -7.29 1.20 -15.61
CA SER A 69 -8.11 0.00 -15.42
C SER A 69 -8.26 -0.80 -16.72
N SER A 70 -8.38 -0.12 -17.87
CA SER A 70 -8.48 -0.72 -19.19
C SER A 70 -7.15 -1.33 -19.62
N LEU A 71 -6.02 -0.65 -19.38
CA LEU A 71 -4.68 -1.18 -19.64
C LEU A 71 -4.41 -2.45 -18.84
N VAL A 72 -4.71 -2.41 -17.54
CA VAL A 72 -4.56 -3.56 -16.65
C VAL A 72 -5.46 -4.71 -17.11
N ARG A 73 -6.75 -4.46 -17.38
CA ARG A 73 -7.66 -5.49 -17.90
C ARG A 73 -7.12 -6.14 -19.18
N ASN A 74 -6.60 -5.34 -20.11
CA ASN A 74 -6.03 -5.85 -21.35
C ASN A 74 -4.77 -6.69 -21.10
N LEU A 75 -3.93 -6.32 -20.13
CA LEU A 75 -2.79 -7.15 -19.69
C LEU A 75 -3.25 -8.52 -19.17
N TYR A 76 -4.29 -8.56 -18.33
CA TYR A 76 -4.82 -9.83 -17.83
C TYR A 76 -5.42 -10.71 -18.94
N ARG A 77 -6.06 -10.11 -19.94
CA ARG A 77 -6.68 -10.84 -21.06
C ARG A 77 -5.67 -11.36 -22.07
N ASP A 78 -4.59 -10.63 -22.30
CA ASP A 78 -3.53 -11.02 -23.21
C ASP A 78 -2.16 -10.64 -22.66
N HIS A 79 -1.36 -11.65 -22.33
CA HIS A 79 0.02 -11.49 -21.87
C HIS A 79 0.95 -12.53 -22.51
N ALA A 80 0.70 -12.89 -23.77
CA ALA A 80 1.46 -13.93 -24.46
C ALA A 80 2.91 -13.51 -24.80
N SER A 81 3.18 -12.21 -24.96
CA SER A 81 4.55 -11.72 -25.17
C SER A 81 5.38 -11.82 -23.90
N ALA A 82 6.71 -11.96 -24.03
CA ALA A 82 7.60 -12.06 -22.88
C ALA A 82 7.48 -10.83 -21.95
N THR A 83 7.41 -9.62 -22.51
CA THR A 83 7.26 -8.38 -21.74
C THR A 83 5.93 -8.33 -20.99
N ARG A 84 4.82 -8.65 -21.68
CA ARG A 84 3.49 -8.65 -21.05
C ARG A 84 3.37 -9.76 -20.00
N SER A 85 3.95 -10.93 -20.25
CA SER A 85 4.02 -12.00 -19.25
C SER A 85 4.76 -11.56 -17.98
N ALA A 86 5.89 -10.84 -18.13
CA ALA A 86 6.61 -10.27 -17.00
C ALA A 86 5.79 -9.20 -16.26
N LEU A 87 5.14 -8.28 -16.97
CA LEU A 87 4.26 -7.28 -16.36
C LEU A 87 3.08 -7.93 -15.62
N HIS A 88 2.46 -8.95 -16.21
CA HIS A 88 1.40 -9.72 -15.55
C HIS A 88 1.90 -10.41 -14.28
N ALA A 89 3.07 -11.04 -14.32
CA ALA A 89 3.68 -11.65 -13.14
C ALA A 89 3.97 -10.62 -12.03
N VAL A 90 4.44 -9.41 -12.39
CA VAL A 90 4.61 -8.30 -11.45
C VAL A 90 3.28 -7.88 -10.84
N ALA A 91 2.22 -7.75 -11.63
CA ALA A 91 0.88 -7.42 -11.13
C ALA A 91 0.36 -8.47 -10.14
N GLU A 92 0.58 -9.76 -10.41
CA GLU A 92 0.23 -10.83 -9.48
C GLU A 92 1.04 -10.76 -8.18
N LEU A 93 2.36 -10.53 -8.26
CA LEU A 93 3.22 -10.35 -7.08
C LEU A 93 2.81 -9.14 -6.23
N MET A 94 2.34 -8.06 -6.87
CA MET A 94 1.81 -6.89 -6.17
C MET A 94 0.50 -7.21 -5.44
N MET A 95 -0.41 -7.97 -6.05
CA MET A 95 -1.59 -8.47 -5.34
C MET A 95 -1.22 -9.33 -4.13
N ASP A 96 -0.30 -10.25 -4.33
CA ASP A 96 0.29 -11.12 -3.32
C ASP A 96 0.86 -10.33 -2.12
N HIS A 97 1.48 -9.18 -2.39
CA HIS A 97 1.97 -8.25 -1.37
C HIS A 97 0.83 -7.56 -0.60
N ASP A 98 -0.19 -7.08 -1.30
CA ASP A 98 -1.35 -6.42 -0.68
C ASP A 98 -2.15 -7.40 0.20
N GLU A 99 -2.33 -8.65 -0.26
CA GLU A 99 -2.96 -9.72 0.52
C GLU A 99 -2.19 -10.01 1.82
N ARG A 100 -0.86 -10.11 1.74
CA ARG A 100 -0.01 -10.31 2.92
C ARG A 100 -0.11 -9.15 3.89
N LEU A 101 -0.20 -7.92 3.39
CA LEU A 101 -0.38 -6.74 4.24
C LEU A 101 -1.77 -6.73 4.90
N ALA A 102 -2.83 -7.09 4.16
CA ALA A 102 -4.18 -7.21 4.71
C ALA A 102 -4.25 -8.28 5.81
N MET A 103 -3.62 -9.44 5.58
CA MET A 103 -3.49 -10.50 6.59
C MET A 103 -2.73 -10.00 7.82
N TRP A 104 -1.60 -9.30 7.62
CA TRP A 104 -0.84 -8.71 8.72
C TRP A 104 -1.69 -7.72 9.54
N ARG A 105 -2.45 -6.83 8.89
CA ARG A 105 -3.33 -5.87 9.58
C ARG A 105 -4.37 -6.58 10.43
N HIS A 106 -4.97 -7.66 9.90
CA HIS A 106 -5.94 -8.46 10.63
C HIS A 106 -5.32 -9.17 11.83
N GLN A 107 -4.18 -9.84 11.65
CA GLN A 107 -3.48 -10.52 12.74
C GLN A 107 -3.01 -9.54 13.81
N HIS A 108 -2.52 -8.36 13.41
CA HIS A 108 -2.13 -7.29 14.32
C HIS A 108 -3.32 -6.76 15.14
N MET A 109 -4.48 -6.55 14.51
CA MET A 109 -5.71 -6.17 15.20
C MET A 109 -6.13 -7.20 16.25
N LEU A 110 -6.15 -8.49 15.89
CA LEU A 110 -6.50 -9.57 16.82
C LEU A 110 -5.50 -9.66 17.98
N MET A 111 -4.21 -9.55 17.68
CA MET A 111 -3.15 -9.54 18.68
C MET A 111 -3.32 -8.37 19.65
N ALA A 112 -3.51 -7.15 19.16
CA ALA A 112 -3.76 -5.98 20.00
C ALA A 112 -5.01 -6.17 20.87
N GLY A 113 -6.08 -6.71 20.29
CA GLY A 113 -7.31 -7.05 21.01
C GLY A 113 -7.13 -8.01 22.17
N ARG A 114 -6.30 -9.05 22.00
CA ARG A 114 -5.97 -9.98 23.09
C ARG A 114 -5.20 -9.30 24.23
N GLN A 115 -4.38 -8.30 23.94
CA GLN A 115 -3.56 -7.62 24.93
C GLN A 115 -4.31 -6.52 25.69
N ILE A 116 -5.09 -5.70 24.98
CA ILE A 116 -5.70 -4.49 25.57
C ILE A 116 -7.24 -4.47 25.52
N GLY A 117 -7.88 -5.46 24.91
CA GLY A 117 -9.32 -5.46 24.66
C GLY A 117 -9.71 -4.33 23.72
N ARG A 118 -10.76 -3.58 24.09
CA ARG A 118 -11.23 -2.38 23.37
C ARG A 118 -10.71 -1.06 23.95
N ARG A 119 -9.73 -1.11 24.86
CA ARG A 119 -9.17 0.11 25.45
C ARG A 119 -8.44 0.94 24.38
N PRO A 120 -8.41 2.28 24.54
CA PRO A 120 -7.58 3.14 23.70
C PRO A 120 -6.12 2.70 23.67
N GLY A 121 -5.46 2.91 22.54
CA GLY A 121 -4.03 2.64 22.37
C GLY A 121 -3.17 3.70 23.06
N THR A 122 -1.93 3.35 23.39
CA THR A 122 -0.96 4.28 24.00
C THR A 122 -0.59 5.46 23.09
N GLY A 123 -0.80 5.33 21.77
CA GLY A 123 -0.63 6.42 20.80
C GLY A 123 -1.87 7.29 20.60
N GLY A 124 -2.86 7.23 21.50
CA GLY A 124 -4.06 8.07 21.45
C GLY A 124 -5.15 7.60 20.47
N SER A 125 -4.99 6.47 19.80
CA SER A 125 -6.03 5.90 18.95
C SER A 125 -7.16 5.27 19.76
N ALA A 126 -8.31 5.06 19.11
CA ALA A 126 -9.41 4.23 19.63
C ALA A 126 -9.06 2.72 19.77
N GLY A 127 -7.78 2.35 19.69
CA GLY A 127 -7.31 0.98 19.83
C GLY A 127 -7.81 0.09 18.69
N MET A 128 -8.48 -1.01 19.05
CA MET A 128 -9.03 -1.98 18.10
C MET A 128 -9.96 -1.33 17.07
N ALA A 129 -10.83 -0.41 17.48
CA ALA A 129 -11.79 0.23 16.58
C ALA A 129 -11.10 1.01 15.46
N TYR A 130 -9.95 1.63 15.74
CA TYR A 130 -9.14 2.25 14.69
C TYR A 130 -8.54 1.21 13.74
N LEU A 131 -8.01 0.10 14.27
CA LEU A 131 -7.39 -0.94 13.45
C LEU A 131 -8.40 -1.62 12.50
N GLU A 132 -9.65 -1.79 12.92
CA GLU A 132 -10.75 -2.29 12.08
C GLU A 132 -10.93 -1.44 10.81
N THR A 133 -10.80 -0.12 10.91
CA THR A 133 -10.91 0.79 9.75
C THR A 133 -9.82 0.58 8.71
N THR A 134 -8.70 -0.07 9.08
CA THR A 134 -7.56 -0.29 8.17
C THR A 134 -7.69 -1.58 7.36
N LEU A 135 -8.62 -2.48 7.71
CA LEU A 135 -8.74 -3.80 7.09
C LEU A 135 -9.22 -3.76 5.64
N THR A 136 -9.96 -2.73 5.27
CA THR A 136 -10.48 -2.53 3.90
C THR A 136 -9.53 -1.76 3.01
N ALA A 137 -8.46 -1.17 3.57
CA ALA A 137 -7.48 -0.44 2.78
C ALA A 137 -6.69 -1.42 1.88
N ARG A 138 -6.42 -0.98 0.65
CA ARG A 138 -5.64 -1.70 -0.36
C ARG A 138 -4.50 -0.84 -0.84
N LEU A 139 -3.35 -1.45 -1.10
CA LEU A 139 -2.21 -0.78 -1.73
C LEU A 139 -2.51 -0.54 -3.22
N TYR A 140 -3.13 -1.52 -3.88
CA TYR A 140 -3.30 -1.52 -5.34
C TYR A 140 -4.78 -1.70 -5.73
N PRO A 141 -5.67 -0.75 -5.41
CA PRO A 141 -7.13 -0.91 -5.58
C PRO A 141 -7.53 -1.26 -7.02
N VAL A 142 -6.88 -0.66 -8.02
CA VAL A 142 -7.15 -0.95 -9.43
C VAL A 142 -6.97 -2.42 -9.76
N LEU A 143 -5.94 -3.09 -9.20
CA LEU A 143 -5.75 -4.53 -9.43
C LEU A 143 -6.94 -5.32 -8.88
N TRP A 144 -7.47 -4.99 -7.71
CA TRP A 144 -8.64 -5.67 -7.16
C TRP A 144 -9.91 -5.43 -8.00
N GLU A 145 -10.13 -4.19 -8.40
CA GLU A 145 -11.35 -3.77 -9.11
C GLU A 145 -11.47 -4.42 -10.49
N VAL A 146 -10.36 -4.52 -11.24
CA VAL A 146 -10.38 -5.09 -12.60
C VAL A 146 -10.85 -6.55 -12.64
N ARG A 147 -10.75 -7.31 -11.54
CA ARG A 147 -11.23 -8.70 -11.49
C ARG A 147 -12.72 -8.81 -11.75
N SER A 148 -13.48 -7.77 -11.40
CA SER A 148 -14.92 -7.71 -11.69
C SER A 148 -15.23 -7.49 -13.18
N LEU A 149 -14.20 -7.22 -13.99
CA LEU A 149 -14.29 -6.85 -15.40
C LEU A 149 -13.55 -7.84 -16.32
N LEU A 150 -12.94 -8.91 -15.79
CA LEU A 150 -12.19 -9.89 -16.56
C LEU A 150 -13.12 -10.76 -17.42
#